data_AF-A0A535YTN4-F1
#
_entry.id   AF-A0A535YTN4-F1
#
_cell.length_a   1.000
_cell.length_b   1.000
_cell.length_c   1.000
_cell.angle_alpha   90.00
_cell.angle_beta   90.00
_cell.angle_gamma   90.00
#
_symmetry.space_group_name_H-M   'P 1'
#
loop_
_entity.id
_entity.type
_entity.pdbx_description
1 polymer ?
#
loop_
_entity_poly.entity_id
_entity_poly.type
_entity_poly.pdbx_seq_one_letter_code
_entity_poly.pdbx_strand_id
1 'polypeptide(L)' 'GGTAFLAELALDGGLRPVTGVLPMARCLAASGVRRLIVAQENAGEAALVDGLEVLPAPGLHECVEH' A
#
# COMPACT_ATOMS: atom_id res chain seq x y z
N GLY A 1 -4.65 2.37 14.71
CA GLY A 1 -4.15 3.28 13.66
C GLY A 1 -4.95 3.07 12.41
N GLY A 2 -5.03 4.08 11.53
CA GLY A 2 -5.77 3.97 10.27
C GLY A 2 -5.12 3.03 9.25
N THR A 3 -5.88 2.69 8.21
CA THR A 3 -5.42 2.00 7.00
C THR A 3 -5.34 3.01 5.86
N ALA A 4 -4.28 2.94 5.05
CA ALA A 4 -4.14 3.69 3.81
C ALA A 4 -4.01 2.75 2.61
N PHE A 5 -4.32 3.25 1.43
CA PHE A 5 -4.22 2.54 0.16
C PHE A 5 -3.30 3.32 -0.77
N LEU A 6 -2.39 2.64 -1.46
CA LEU A 6 -1.44 3.28 -2.35
C LEU A 6 -1.13 2.38 -3.56
N ALA A 7 -1.89 2.60 -4.62
CA ALA A 7 -1.73 1.97 -5.93
C ALA A 7 -2.47 2.82 -6.99
N GLU A 8 -2.12 2.64 -8.26
CA GLU A 8 -2.99 3.08 -9.35
C GLU A 8 -4.05 2.01 -9.61
N LEU A 9 -5.32 2.42 -9.76
CA LEU A 9 -6.43 1.50 -10.06
C LEU A 9 -6.72 1.48 -11.56
N ALA A 10 -6.61 0.30 -12.17
CA ALA A 10 -7.01 0.03 -13.53
C ALA A 10 -8.54 -0.10 -13.66
N LEU A 11 -9.08 0.14 -14.85
CA LEU A 11 -10.53 -0.01 -15.11
C LEU A 11 -11.01 -1.47 -15.04
N ASP A 12 -10.11 -2.44 -15.21
CA ASP A 12 -10.38 -3.87 -15.02
C ASP A 12 -10.28 -4.30 -13.54
N GLY A 13 -9.99 -3.36 -12.64
CA GLY A 13 -9.86 -3.61 -11.21
C GLY A 13 -8.47 -4.00 -10.73
N GLY A 14 -7.48 -4.14 -11.63
CA GLY A 14 -6.09 -4.43 -11.25
C GLY A 14 -5.41 -3.26 -10.53
N LEU A 15 -4.55 -3.56 -9.57
CA LEU A 15 -3.68 -2.57 -8.94
C LEU A 15 -2.32 -2.52 -9.65
N ARG A 16 -1.92 -1.33 -10.07
CA ARG A 16 -0.59 -1.06 -10.65
C ARG A 16 0.30 -0.32 -9.66
N PRO A 17 1.62 -0.56 -9.69
CA PRO A 17 2.53 0.10 -8.77
C PRO A 17 2.61 1.61 -9.02
N VAL A 18 2.87 2.36 -7.97
CA VAL A 18 3.20 3.78 -8.03
C VAL A 18 4.69 4.01 -7.80
N THR A 19 5.22 5.07 -8.40
CA THR A 19 6.60 5.51 -8.15
C THR A 19 6.70 6.20 -6.80
N GLY A 20 7.76 5.92 -6.04
CA GLY A 20 8.03 6.58 -4.76
C GLY A 20 7.20 6.05 -3.59
N VAL A 21 6.89 4.75 -3.57
CA VAL A 21 6.12 4.14 -2.47
C VAL A 21 6.84 4.27 -1.12
N LEU A 22 8.18 4.18 -1.07
CA LEU A 22 8.94 4.30 0.17
C LEU A 22 8.75 5.66 0.89
N PRO A 23 9.00 6.82 0.26
CA PRO A 23 8.79 8.10 0.93
C PRO A 23 7.32 8.33 1.32
N MET A 24 6.36 7.81 0.55
CA MET A 24 4.94 7.88 0.89
C MET A 24 4.61 7.03 2.14
N ALA A 25 5.09 5.78 2.18
CA ALA A 25 4.94 4.88 3.34
C ALA A 25 5.54 5.48 4.62
N ARG A 26 6.72 6.11 4.52
CA ARG A 26 7.36 6.81 5.66
C ARG A 26 6.52 7.97 6.18
N CYS A 27 5.94 8.77 5.29
CA CYS A 27 5.06 9.88 5.66
C CYS A 27 3.78 9.38 6.36
N LEU A 28 3.19 8.31 5.85
CA LEU A 28 2.00 7.68 6.44
C LEU A 28 2.29 7.13 7.84
N ALA A 29 3.39 6.39 8.00
CA ALA A 29 3.81 5.85 9.30
C ALA A 29 4.06 6.97 10.32
N ALA A 30 4.77 8.05 9.93
CA ALA A 30 4.98 9.23 10.76
C ALA A 30 3.67 9.95 11.14
N SER A 31 2.64 9.84 10.30
CA SER A 31 1.30 10.37 10.53
C SER A 31 0.39 9.44 11.34
N GLY A 32 0.92 8.30 11.82
CA GLY A 32 0.19 7.36 12.68
C GLY A 32 -0.64 6.30 11.94
N VAL A 33 -0.51 6.20 10.61
CA VAL A 33 -1.04 5.07 9.83
C VAL A 33 -0.27 3.81 10.22
N ARG A 34 -0.98 2.69 10.37
CA ARG A 34 -0.39 1.42 10.80
C ARG A 34 -0.53 0.30 9.80
N ARG A 35 -1.43 0.45 8.82
CA ARG A 35 -1.66 -0.51 7.73
C ARG A 35 -1.61 0.22 6.39
N LEU A 36 -0.88 -0.33 5.43
CA LEU A 36 -0.76 0.20 4.09
C LEU A 36 -1.02 -0.91 3.06
N ILE A 37 -2.10 -0.78 2.30
CA ILE A 37 -2.40 -1.66 1.18
C ILE A 37 -1.75 -1.11 -0.09
N VAL A 38 -1.01 -1.95 -0.83
CA VAL A 38 -0.25 -1.56 -2.02
C VAL A 38 -0.40 -2.58 -3.15
N ALA A 39 -0.06 -2.19 -4.38
CA ALA A 39 0.16 -3.14 -5.47
C ALA A 39 1.29 -4.13 -5.11
N GLN A 40 1.23 -5.37 -5.59
CA GLN A 40 2.21 -6.43 -5.25
C GLN A 40 3.66 -5.97 -5.46
N GLU A 41 3.95 -5.29 -6.56
CA GLU A 41 5.30 -4.88 -6.93
C GLU A 41 5.87 -3.80 -6.00
N ASN A 42 5.02 -3.03 -5.31
CA ASN A 42 5.46 -2.03 -4.34
C ASN A 42 5.69 -2.60 -2.93
N ALA A 43 5.22 -3.82 -2.64
CA ALA A 43 5.20 -4.36 -1.28
C ALA A 43 6.59 -4.46 -0.65
N GLY A 44 7.58 -4.95 -1.40
CA GLY A 44 8.94 -5.09 -0.91
C GLY A 44 9.58 -3.76 -0.49
N GLU A 45 9.35 -2.70 -1.28
CA GLU A 45 9.88 -1.37 -0.98
C GLU A 45 9.12 -0.70 0.18
N ALA A 46 7.79 -0.82 0.23
CA ALA A 46 6.99 -0.28 1.32
C ALA A 46 7.30 -0.95 2.67
N ALA A 47 7.61 -2.25 2.66
CA ALA A 47 7.92 -3.03 3.86
C ALA A 47 9.25 -2.63 4.53
N LEU A 48 10.05 -1.76 3.91
CA LEU A 48 11.24 -1.17 4.53
C LEU A 48 10.91 -0.14 5.63
N VAL A 49 9.63 0.23 5.79
CA VAL A 49 9.18 1.19 6.81
C VAL A 49 8.74 0.47 8.08
N ASP A 50 9.53 0.64 9.14
CA ASP A 50 9.21 0.06 10.46
C ASP A 50 7.87 0.56 11.01
N GLY A 51 7.14 -0.34 11.68
CA GLY A 51 5.88 -0.02 12.35
C GLY A 51 4.68 0.19 11.43
N LEU A 52 4.84 -0.11 10.13
CA LEU A 52 3.81 -0.13 9.12
C LEU A 52 3.59 -1.57 8.62
N GLU A 53 2.39 -2.11 8.82
CA GLU A 53 1.98 -3.39 8.24
C GLU A 53 1.65 -3.18 6.76
N VAL A 54 2.38 -3.85 5.88
CA VAL A 54 2.20 -3.74 4.43
C VAL A 54 1.42 -4.94 3.91
N LEU A 55 0.31 -4.66 3.22
CA LEU A 55 -0.63 -5.64 2.70
C LEU A 55 -0.66 -5.56 1.17
N PRO A 56 -0.01 -6.51 0.46
CA PRO A 56 -0.06 -6.54 -1.01
C PRO A 56 -1.42 -7.00 -1.51
N ALA A 57 -2.00 -6.29 -2.49
CA ALA A 57 -3.20 -6.68 -3.20
C ALA A 57 -2.96 -6.65 -4.73
N PRO A 58 -3.40 -7.66 -5.49
CA PRO A 58 -3.34 -7.65 -6.95
C PRO A 58 -4.48 -6.83 -7.58
N GLY A 59 -5.59 -6.59 -6.86
CA GLY A 59 -6.78 -5.93 -7.38
C GLY A 59 -7.66 -5.30 -6.31
N LEU A 60 -8.68 -4.56 -6.76
CA LEU A 60 -9.67 -3.91 -5.90
C LEU A 60 -10.48 -4.91 -5.07
N HIS A 61 -10.64 -6.14 -5.55
CA HIS A 61 -11.39 -7.17 -4.83
C HIS A 61 -10.66 -7.57 -3.55
N GLU A 62 -9.35 -7.82 -3.63
CA GLU A 62 -8.55 -8.22 -2.48
C GLU A 62 -8.43 -7.07 -1.46
N CYS A 63 -8.50 -5.81 -1.90
CA CYS A 63 -8.56 -4.65 -1.01
C CYS A 63 -9.75 -4.68 -0.03
N VAL A 64 -10.88 -5.28 -0.40
CA VAL A 64 -12.06 -5.36 0.48
C VAL A 64 -12.01 -6.57 1.43
N GLU A 65 -11.08 -7.49 1.22
CA GLU A 65 -10.91 -8.70 2.02
C GLU A 65 -9.91 -8.52 3.19
N HIS A 66 -9.22 -7.37 3.26
CA HIS A 66 -8.27 -6.98 4.30
C HIS A 66 -8.93 -6.26 5.50
#